data_AF-W1V0R6-F1
#
_entry.id   AF-W1V0R6-F1
#
_cell.length_a   1.000
_cell.length_b   1.000
_cell.length_c   1.000
_cell.angle_alpha   90.00
_cell.angle_beta   90.00
_cell.angle_gamma   90.00
#
_symmetry.space_group_name_H-M   'P 1'
#
loop_
_entity.id
_entity.type
_entity.pdbx_description
1 polymer ?
#
loop_
_entity_poly.entity_id
_entity_poly.type
_entity_poly.pdbx_seq_one_letter_code
_entity_poly.pdbx_strand_id
1 'polypeptide(L)'
;IVTEEDIAAVVAQWTGIPVAKIAEEESATLLHLEEELHKRVVGQDEAVTAVAKAVRRARAGLKDPKRPIGSFLFLGPTGVGKTELARALASSLFGDESAMIRLDMSSSVTINF
;
A
#
# COMPACT_ATOMS: atom_id res chain seq x y z
N ILE A 1 11.56 -26.63 -16.50
CA ILE A 1 11.81 -25.27 -15.96
C ILE A 1 10.43 -24.65 -15.81
N VAL A 2 10.10 -24.11 -14.64
CA VAL A 2 8.80 -23.48 -14.38
C VAL A 2 8.94 -21.99 -14.72
N THR A 3 8.02 -21.45 -15.53
CA THR A 3 7.98 -20.03 -15.92
C THR A 3 7.00 -19.22 -15.05
N GLU A 4 7.05 -17.90 -15.12
CA GLU A 4 6.08 -17.02 -14.44
C GLU A 4 4.64 -17.27 -14.92
N GLU A 5 4.48 -17.64 -16.20
CA GLU A 5 3.21 -17.99 -16.82
C GLU A 5 2.61 -19.27 -16.21
N ASP A 6 3.46 -20.27 -15.90
CA ASP A 6 3.04 -21.50 -15.24
C ASP A 6 2.50 -21.20 -13.83
N ILE A 7 3.17 -20.31 -13.08
CA ILE A 7 2.73 -19.88 -11.73
C ILE A 7 1.42 -19.10 -11.83
N ALA A 8 1.32 -18.17 -12.78
CA ALA A 8 0.12 -17.37 -12.99
C ALA A 8 -1.11 -18.23 -13.35
N ALA A 9 -0.92 -19.27 -14.17
CA ALA A 9 -1.99 -20.20 -14.53
C ALA A 9 -2.54 -20.97 -13.33
N VAL A 10 -1.66 -21.45 -12.43
CA VAL A 10 -2.07 -22.17 -11.21
C VAL A 10 -2.82 -21.26 -10.24
N VAL A 11 -2.31 -20.04 -10.02
CA VAL A 11 -2.97 -19.05 -9.14
C VAL A 11 -4.34 -18.65 -9.69
N ALA A 12 -4.44 -18.41 -11.00
CA ALA A 12 -5.70 -18.11 -11.66
C ALA A 12 -6.69 -19.28 -11.59
N GLN A 13 -6.22 -20.52 -11.70
CA GLN A 13 -7.07 -21.71 -11.59
C GLN A 13 -7.64 -21.89 -10.18
N TRP A 14 -6.86 -21.63 -9.14
CA TRP A 14 -7.33 -21.75 -7.76
C TRP A 14 -8.28 -20.62 -7.33
N THR A 15 -8.04 -19.40 -7.80
CA THR A 15 -8.83 -18.22 -7.41
C THR A 15 -10.00 -17.94 -8.37
N GLY A 16 -9.95 -18.47 -9.59
CA GLY A 16 -10.89 -18.16 -10.66
C GLY A 16 -10.67 -16.78 -11.30
N ILE A 17 -9.64 -16.05 -10.88
CA ILE A 17 -9.38 -14.67 -11.32
C ILE A 17 -8.12 -14.64 -12.21
N PRO A 18 -8.22 -14.17 -13.46
CA PRO A 18 -7.06 -14.03 -14.34
C PRO A 18 -6.01 -13.08 -13.76
N VAL A 19 -4.74 -13.50 -13.70
CA VAL A 19 -3.64 -12.66 -13.18
C VAL A 19 -3.49 -11.34 -13.93
N ALA A 20 -3.75 -11.34 -15.25
CA ALA A 20 -3.75 -10.11 -16.04
C ALA A 20 -4.81 -9.09 -15.56
N LYS A 21 -6.00 -9.54 -15.17
CA LYS A 21 -7.04 -8.65 -14.61
C LYS A 21 -6.61 -8.06 -13.27
N ILE A 22 -5.97 -8.86 -12.42
CA ILE A 22 -5.43 -8.38 -11.12
C ILE A 22 -4.39 -7.28 -11.36
N ALA A 23 -3.50 -7.47 -12.32
CA ALA A 23 -2.48 -6.48 -12.66
C ALA A 23 -3.06 -5.18 -13.26
N GLU A 24 -4.11 -5.29 -14.08
CA GLU A 24 -4.83 -4.12 -14.63
C GLU A 24 -5.55 -3.33 -13.54
N GLU A 25 -6.30 -4.01 -12.66
CA GLU A 25 -7.01 -3.39 -11.53
C GLU A 25 -6.05 -2.70 -10.56
N GLU A 26 -4.92 -3.35 -10.25
CA GLU A 26 -3.86 -2.76 -9.44
C GLU A 26 -3.26 -1.51 -10.11
N SER A 27 -2.98 -1.57 -11.41
CA SER A 27 -2.45 -0.42 -12.16
C SER A 27 -3.42 0.76 -12.18
N ALA A 28 -4.72 0.50 -12.37
CA ALA A 28 -5.76 1.52 -12.33
C ALA A 28 -5.86 2.18 -10.93
N THR A 29 -5.76 1.37 -9.88
CA THR A 29 -5.74 1.84 -8.48
C THR A 29 -4.54 2.76 -8.22
N LEU A 30 -3.35 2.39 -8.70
CA LEU A 30 -2.13 3.18 -8.52
C LEU A 30 -2.16 4.53 -9.24
N LEU A 31 -2.83 4.59 -10.40
CA LEU A 31 -3.01 5.83 -11.16
C LEU A 31 -3.84 6.86 -10.38
N HIS A 32 -4.90 6.40 -9.69
CA HIS A 32 -5.82 7.26 -8.95
C HIS A 32 -5.56 7.25 -7.44
N LEU A 33 -4.42 6.74 -6.99
CA LEU A 33 -4.15 6.51 -5.56
C LEU A 33 -4.29 7.77 -4.70
N GLU A 34 -3.89 8.95 -5.20
CA GLU A 34 -4.06 10.21 -4.46
C GLU A 34 -5.54 10.56 -4.27
N GLU A 35 -6.35 10.42 -5.33
CA GLU A 35 -7.79 10.65 -5.29
C GLU A 35 -8.48 9.66 -4.34
N GLU A 36 -8.11 8.38 -4.39
CA GLU A 36 -8.61 7.35 -3.49
C GLU A 36 -8.29 7.66 -2.02
N LEU A 37 -7.07 8.10 -1.73
CA LEU A 37 -6.68 8.52 -0.37
C LEU A 37 -7.46 9.77 0.08
N HIS A 38 -7.68 10.72 -0.82
CA HIS A 38 -8.42 11.95 -0.52
C HIS A 38 -9.92 11.74 -0.24
N LYS A 39 -10.51 10.61 -0.62
CA LYS A 39 -11.87 10.24 -0.19
C LYS A 39 -11.99 10.12 1.33
N ARG A 40 -10.88 9.82 2.03
CA ARG A 40 -10.84 9.64 3.50
C ARG A 40 -9.96 10.68 4.21
N VAL A 41 -8.95 11.23 3.52
CA VAL A 41 -7.96 12.13 4.12
C VAL A 41 -8.07 13.53 3.51
N VAL A 42 -8.55 14.49 4.32
CA VAL A 42 -8.78 15.88 3.90
C VAL A 42 -7.62 16.79 4.33
N GLY A 43 -7.12 17.63 3.40
CA GLY A 43 -6.15 18.71 3.68
C GLY A 43 -4.70 18.29 3.88
N GLN A 44 -4.37 16.99 3.81
CA GLN A 44 -3.02 16.44 3.97
C GLN A 44 -2.34 16.19 2.61
N ASP A 45 -2.46 17.14 1.67
CA ASP A 45 -2.08 16.96 0.25
C ASP A 45 -0.60 16.55 0.08
N GLU A 46 0.30 17.18 0.85
CA GLU A 46 1.73 16.86 0.81
C GLU A 46 2.02 15.42 1.27
N ALA A 47 1.37 14.98 2.35
CA ALA A 47 1.54 13.63 2.88
C ALA A 47 0.97 12.57 1.92
N VAL A 48 -0.22 12.83 1.37
CA VAL A 48 -0.87 11.97 0.37
C VAL A 48 0.02 11.85 -0.88
N THR A 49 0.48 12.97 -1.42
CA THR A 49 1.37 13.00 -2.60
C THR A 49 2.68 12.25 -2.35
N ALA A 50 3.30 12.45 -1.18
CA ALA A 50 4.55 11.78 -0.83
C ALA A 50 4.38 10.26 -0.74
N VAL A 51 3.29 9.80 -0.12
CA VAL A 51 2.96 8.37 -0.02
C VAL A 51 2.69 7.79 -1.40
N ALA A 52 1.78 8.39 -2.19
CA ALA A 52 1.42 7.88 -3.50
C ALA A 52 2.63 7.82 -4.45
N LYS A 53 3.49 8.83 -4.43
CA LYS A 53 4.75 8.84 -5.20
C LYS A 53 5.68 7.70 -4.83
N ALA A 54 5.84 7.38 -3.55
CA ALA A 54 6.69 6.27 -3.12
C ALA A 54 6.14 4.92 -3.58
N VAL A 55 4.83 4.72 -3.46
CA VAL A 55 4.16 3.48 -3.90
C VAL A 55 4.28 3.30 -5.42
N ARG A 56 3.99 4.34 -6.21
CA ARG A 56 4.14 4.29 -7.68
C ARG A 56 5.58 3.97 -8.09
N ARG A 57 6.56 4.59 -7.45
CA ARG A 57 7.99 4.28 -7.71
C ARG A 57 8.34 2.83 -7.42
N ALA A 58 7.87 2.29 -6.31
CA ALA A 58 8.12 0.90 -5.96
C ALA A 58 7.51 -0.06 -6.98
N ARG A 59 6.28 0.20 -7.42
CA ARG A 59 5.57 -0.63 -8.41
C ARG A 59 6.18 -0.54 -9.81
N ALA A 60 6.75 0.61 -10.18
CA ALA A 60 7.51 0.77 -11.41
C ALA A 60 8.92 0.12 -11.37
N GLY A 61 9.28 -0.58 -10.29
CA GLY A 61 10.62 -1.18 -10.13
C GLY A 61 11.73 -0.17 -9.84
N LEU A 62 11.40 1.08 -9.51
CA LEU A 62 12.34 2.18 -9.27
C LEU A 62 12.74 2.34 -7.80
N LYS A 63 12.56 1.28 -6.99
CA LYS A 63 13.01 1.22 -5.59
C LYS A 63 14.27 0.36 -5.46
N ASP A 64 15.08 0.67 -4.46
CA ASP A 64 16.12 -0.25 -4.01
C ASP A 64 15.46 -1.52 -3.42
N PRO A 65 15.78 -2.73 -3.90
CA PRO A 65 15.27 -3.98 -3.34
C PRO A 65 15.56 -4.14 -1.85
N LYS A 66 16.67 -3.58 -1.34
CA LYS A 66 17.09 -3.66 0.05
C LYS A 66 16.41 -2.65 0.98
N ARG A 67 15.53 -1.80 0.45
CA ARG A 67 14.83 -0.76 1.24
C ARG A 67 13.31 -0.94 1.19
N PRO A 68 12.60 -0.48 2.24
CA PRO A 68 11.15 -0.38 2.22
C PRO A 68 10.65 0.47 1.04
N ILE A 69 9.40 0.25 0.63
CA ILE A 69 8.71 1.05 -0.41
C ILE A 69 8.74 2.54 -0.04
N GLY A 70 8.47 2.85 1.22
CA GLY A 70 8.59 4.18 1.80
C GLY A 70 8.77 4.08 3.31
N SER A 71 9.42 5.09 3.88
CA SER A 71 9.54 5.26 5.33
C SER A 71 9.10 6.69 5.64
N PHE A 72 8.04 6.82 6.44
CA PHE A 72 7.36 8.09 6.68
C PHE A 72 7.26 8.36 8.17
N LEU A 73 7.41 9.63 8.54
CA LEU A 73 7.17 10.14 9.89
C LEU A 73 6.14 11.27 9.80
N PHE A 74 4.92 11.03 10.28
CA PHE A 74 3.84 12.01 10.21
C PHE A 74 3.74 12.86 11.49
N LEU A 75 4.24 14.10 11.44
CA LEU A 75 4.22 15.06 12.56
C LEU A 75 3.03 16.03 12.49
N GLY A 76 2.60 16.58 13.64
CA GLY A 76 1.37 17.40 13.77
C GLY A 76 0.39 16.95 14.87
N PRO A 77 -0.72 17.69 15.09
CA PRO A 77 -1.67 17.46 16.17
C PRO A 77 -2.43 16.11 16.09
N THR A 78 -3.08 15.71 17.18
CA THR A 78 -4.00 14.56 17.17
C THR A 78 -5.23 14.86 16.32
N GLY A 79 -5.83 13.81 15.73
CA GLY A 79 -7.08 13.93 14.95
C GLY A 79 -6.95 14.48 13.52
N VAL A 80 -5.77 14.92 13.08
CA VAL A 80 -5.57 15.53 11.74
C VAL A 80 -5.43 14.52 10.58
N GLY A 81 -5.59 13.21 10.85
CA GLY A 81 -5.62 12.18 9.80
C GLY A 81 -4.34 11.36 9.59
N LYS A 82 -3.34 11.41 10.48
CA LYS A 82 -2.10 10.61 10.36
C LYS A 82 -2.36 9.11 10.30
N THR A 83 -3.12 8.59 11.28
CA THR A 83 -3.49 7.18 11.37
C THR A 83 -4.49 6.81 10.27
N GLU A 84 -5.33 7.77 9.89
CA GLU A 84 -6.30 7.59 8.82
C GLU A 84 -5.62 7.39 7.48
N LEU A 85 -4.54 8.14 7.19
CA LEU A 85 -3.75 7.96 5.98
C LEU A 85 -3.15 6.55 5.89
N ALA A 86 -2.70 5.98 7.00
CA ALA A 86 -2.20 4.60 7.02
C ALA A 86 -3.31 3.57 6.73
N ARG A 87 -4.50 3.75 7.34
CA ARG A 87 -5.67 2.87 7.10
C ARG A 87 -6.20 2.99 5.68
N ALA A 88 -6.32 4.22 5.17
CA ALA A 88 -6.74 4.50 3.80
C ALA A 88 -5.76 3.85 2.81
N LEU A 89 -4.46 3.95 3.05
CA LEU A 89 -3.45 3.30 2.22
C LEU A 89 -3.59 1.77 2.23
N ALA A 90 -3.77 1.15 3.40
CA ALA A 90 -3.98 -0.30 3.49
C ALA A 90 -5.24 -0.73 2.73
N SER A 91 -6.34 0.01 2.91
CA SER A 91 -7.60 -0.23 2.20
C SER A 91 -7.46 -0.07 0.68
N SER A 92 -6.79 0.98 0.20
CA SER A 92 -6.58 1.20 -1.23
C SER A 92 -5.69 0.14 -1.88
N LEU A 93 -4.67 -0.34 -1.19
CA LEU A 93 -3.71 -1.30 -1.77
C LEU A 93 -4.12 -2.77 -1.60
N PHE A 94 -4.87 -3.10 -0.55
CA PHE A 94 -5.17 -4.48 -0.18
C PHE A 94 -6.65 -4.77 0.01
N GLY A 95 -7.53 -3.79 -0.21
CA GLY A 95 -8.98 -3.92 -0.04
C GLY A 95 -9.44 -3.98 1.43
N ASP A 96 -8.51 -3.95 2.38
CA ASP A 96 -8.80 -4.06 3.81
C ASP A 96 -7.91 -3.10 4.63
N GLU A 97 -8.53 -2.24 5.44
CA GLU A 97 -7.79 -1.34 6.33
C GLU A 97 -7.07 -2.06 7.48
N SER A 98 -7.45 -3.31 7.76
CA SER A 98 -6.81 -4.18 8.75
C SER A 98 -5.55 -4.87 8.21
N ALA A 99 -5.30 -4.78 6.89
CA ALA A 99 -4.10 -5.28 6.22
C ALA A 99 -2.85 -4.42 6.51
N MET A 100 -2.64 -4.10 7.78
CA MET A 100 -1.47 -3.41 8.29
C MET A 100 -1.06 -3.99 9.63
N ILE A 101 0.25 -4.18 9.82
CA ILE A 101 0.80 -4.53 11.13
C ILE A 101 0.82 -3.24 11.96
N ARG A 102 -0.07 -3.16 12.95
CA ARG A 102 -0.16 -2.03 13.87
C ARG A 102 0.60 -2.32 15.15
N LEU A 103 1.63 -1.53 15.40
CA LEU A 103 2.36 -1.53 16.67
C LEU A 103 1.92 -0.31 17.49
N ASP A 104 1.37 -0.56 18.68
CA ASP A 104 1.06 0.52 19.62
C ASP A 104 2.32 0.89 20.40
N MET A 105 2.87 2.06 20.10
CA MET A 105 4.12 2.55 20.70
C MET A 105 3.93 3.17 22.09
N SER A 106 2.69 3.19 22.64
CA SER A 106 2.41 3.72 23.98
C SER A 106 2.76 2.75 25.11
N SER A 107 2.88 1.45 24.80
CA SER A 107 3.37 0.43 25.73
C SER A 107 4.67 -0.17 25.18
N SER A 108 5.51 -0.69 26.07
CA SER A 108 6.84 -1.21 25.70
C SER A 108 6.76 -2.18 24.53
N VAL A 109 7.41 -1.83 23.43
CA VAL A 109 7.48 -2.65 22.22
C VAL A 109 8.63 -3.66 22.39
N THR A 110 8.29 -4.94 22.55
CA THR A 110 9.25 -6.05 22.43
C THR A 110 9.05 -6.71 21.08
N ILE A 111 10.01 -6.54 20.17
CA ILE A 111 10.07 -7.24 18.89
C ILE A 111 11.22 -8.25 18.98
N ASN A 112 10.89 -9.53 19.07
CA ASN A 112 11.86 -10.61 18.89
C ASN A 112 11.82 -11.06 17.44
N PHE A 113 12.98 -11.10 16.80
CA PHE A 113 13.19 -11.63 15.45
C PHE A 113 13.32 -13.16 15.47
#